data_AF-A0A293LUQ8-F1
#
_entry.id   AF-A0A293LUQ8-F1
#
_cell.length_a   1.000
_cell.length_b   1.000
_cell.length_c   1.000
_cell.angle_alpha   90.00
_cell.angle_beta   90.00
_cell.angle_gamma   90.00
#
_symmetry.space_group_name_H-M   'P 1'
#
loop_
_entity.id
_entity.type
_entity.pdbx_description
1 polymer ?
#
loop_
_entity_poly.entity_id
_entity_poly.type
_entity_poly.pdbx_seq_one_letter_code
_entity_poly.pdbx_strand_id
1 'polypeptide(L)'
;MKQVPIRLRVRNDSCFFTISQDVQTFLTDLKCAWCEPAYGIFFATQHICRYPGLYFPEPESFKKHKSIKAAAAKAGYGDLCTRCVVDVLPKSCIILHASVPGIIGTHRTPEGWAVPQEHEKKQGLSGIFFPGEMSGVSFHPFYMPDDDTFFWPPFYTECGSGCVTHAGSTGKVRSVEDIEDLKCVLIFTSCEAQQLDFEARALNVALEKYNGQFALGGAIVGEVDAPVLCSAGKAYCVGLCVAGKSVRAASIVLAESVCGPEAVEAELKRLKDGSGCATWGGKMVGFMFACMGRGAPFHKKKNLEAETFAKVFPNVPLMGLFGNGEVGLDYLPAVASKRGTKQAPPPTVASCAYGYTTVIVLLSFGVQ
;
A
#
# COMPACT_ATOMS: atom_id res chain seq x y z
N MET A 1 -35.82 -16.83 1.88
CA MET A 1 -35.53 -16.00 0.69
C MET A 1 -34.26 -16.53 0.04
N LYS A 2 -34.35 -16.97 -1.22
CA LYS A 2 -33.22 -17.48 -1.99
C LYS A 2 -32.29 -16.30 -2.33
N GLN A 3 -31.00 -16.43 -2.00
CA GLN A 3 -29.97 -15.50 -2.45
C GLN A 3 -29.99 -15.45 -3.98
N VAL A 4 -30.19 -14.26 -4.53
CA VAL A 4 -29.99 -14.00 -5.96
C VAL A 4 -28.49 -13.82 -6.14
N PRO A 5 -27.78 -14.71 -6.85
CA PRO A 5 -26.40 -14.44 -7.21
C PRO A 5 -26.48 -13.44 -8.35
N ILE A 6 -26.25 -12.15 -8.05
CA ILE A 6 -25.99 -11.17 -9.09
C ILE A 6 -24.58 -11.45 -9.61
N ARG A 7 -24.46 -12.49 -10.45
CA ARG A 7 -23.35 -12.63 -11.39
C ARG A 7 -23.60 -11.66 -12.55
N LEU A 8 -23.57 -10.37 -12.25
CA LEU A 8 -23.23 -9.40 -13.29
C LEU A 8 -21.74 -9.60 -13.54
N ARG A 9 -21.41 -10.33 -14.61
CA ARG A 9 -20.08 -10.24 -15.26
C ARG A 9 -19.96 -8.82 -15.81
N VAL A 10 -19.73 -7.85 -14.94
CA VAL A 10 -19.27 -6.53 -15.36
C VAL A 10 -17.76 -6.69 -15.56
N ARG A 11 -17.30 -6.55 -16.81
CA ARG A 11 -15.87 -6.35 -17.09
C ARG A 11 -15.46 -5.08 -16.33
N ASN A 12 -14.77 -5.22 -15.19
CA ASN A 12 -14.51 -4.09 -14.31
C ASN A 12 -13.02 -3.96 -14.00
N ASP A 13 -12.43 -2.96 -14.63
CA ASP A 13 -11.07 -2.41 -14.49
C ASP A 13 -10.92 -1.51 -13.24
N SER A 14 -11.74 -1.69 -12.21
CA SER A 14 -11.75 -0.82 -11.02
C SER A 14 -11.27 -1.51 -9.77
N CYS A 15 -10.42 -0.78 -9.04
CA CYS A 15 -9.98 -1.13 -7.69
C CYS A 15 -11.16 -1.16 -6.70
N PHE A 16 -11.13 -2.12 -5.78
CA PHE A 16 -12.08 -2.24 -4.67
C PHE A 16 -11.47 -1.65 -3.39
N PHE A 17 -12.26 -0.90 -2.62
CA PHE A 17 -11.85 -0.24 -1.39
C PHE A 17 -12.77 -0.64 -0.26
N THR A 18 -12.20 -0.86 0.93
CA THR A 18 -12.99 -1.02 2.15
C THR A 18 -12.21 -0.45 3.35
N ILE A 19 -12.94 0.10 4.31
CA ILE A 19 -12.43 0.51 5.61
C ILE A 19 -13.51 0.23 6.64
N SER A 20 -13.13 -0.36 7.77
CA SER A 20 -14.08 -0.63 8.85
C SER A 20 -13.37 -0.74 10.20
N GLN A 21 -14.03 -0.23 11.24
CA GLN A 21 -13.67 -0.50 12.64
C GLN A 21 -14.25 -1.84 13.12
N ASP A 22 -15.18 -2.42 12.36
CA ASP A 22 -15.70 -3.78 12.55
C ASP A 22 -15.11 -4.74 11.50
N VAL A 23 -14.40 -5.74 11.99
CA VAL A 23 -13.72 -6.75 11.20
C VAL A 23 -14.70 -7.61 10.39
N GLN A 24 -15.89 -7.91 10.93
CA GLN A 24 -16.86 -8.74 10.21
C GLN A 24 -17.46 -8.01 9.02
N THR A 25 -17.73 -6.71 9.17
CA THR A 25 -18.11 -5.84 8.05
C THR A 25 -17.02 -5.81 6.97
N PHE A 26 -15.74 -5.62 7.35
CA PHE A 26 -14.63 -5.65 6.38
C PHE A 26 -14.55 -6.97 5.60
N LEU A 27 -14.63 -8.11 6.28
CA LEU A 27 -14.60 -9.43 5.63
C LEU A 27 -15.83 -9.67 4.76
N THR A 28 -16.99 -9.13 5.13
CA THR A 28 -18.22 -9.22 4.34
C THR A 28 -18.10 -8.39 3.07
N ASP A 29 -17.59 -7.16 3.17
CA ASP A 29 -17.31 -6.29 2.04
C ASP A 29 -16.38 -6.97 1.03
N LEU A 30 -15.31 -7.62 1.51
CA LEU A 30 -14.39 -8.36 0.65
C LEU A 30 -15.05 -9.51 -0.11
N LYS A 31 -15.93 -10.27 0.55
CA LYS A 31 -16.69 -11.34 -0.11
C LYS A 31 -17.67 -10.81 -1.15
N CYS A 32 -18.10 -9.56 -0.98
CA CYS A 32 -18.99 -8.85 -1.89
C CYS A 32 -18.23 -8.08 -2.98
N ALA A 33 -16.90 -8.21 -3.07
CA ALA A 33 -16.10 -7.57 -4.12
C ALA A 33 -16.64 -7.95 -5.52
N TRP A 34 -16.84 -6.94 -6.37
CA TRP A 34 -17.47 -7.12 -7.69
C TRP A 34 -16.57 -7.82 -8.71
N CYS A 35 -15.27 -7.96 -8.44
CA CYS A 35 -14.30 -8.65 -9.28
C CYS A 35 -13.35 -9.48 -8.40
N GLU A 36 -12.82 -10.57 -8.94
CA GLU A 36 -11.80 -11.37 -8.26
C GLU A 36 -10.49 -10.57 -8.16
N PRO A 37 -10.03 -10.20 -6.96
CA PRO A 37 -8.80 -9.45 -6.80
C PRO A 37 -7.58 -10.34 -7.03
N ALA A 38 -6.56 -9.81 -7.71
CA ALA A 38 -5.28 -10.48 -7.91
C ALA A 38 -4.16 -9.89 -7.08
N TYR A 39 -4.29 -8.63 -6.67
CA TYR A 39 -3.36 -7.95 -5.78
C TYR A 39 -4.16 -7.20 -4.71
N GLY A 40 -3.60 -7.09 -3.50
CA GLY A 40 -4.21 -6.30 -2.43
C GLY A 40 -3.17 -5.72 -1.50
N ILE A 41 -3.41 -4.49 -1.06
CA ILE A 41 -2.70 -3.86 0.04
C ILE A 41 -3.73 -3.65 1.14
N PHE A 42 -3.46 -4.12 2.35
CA PHE A 42 -4.31 -3.80 3.48
C PHE A 42 -3.50 -3.48 4.73
N PHE A 43 -4.09 -2.63 5.55
CA PHE A 43 -3.55 -2.16 6.81
C PHE A 43 -4.47 -2.61 7.93
N ALA A 44 -3.91 -3.23 8.95
CA ALA A 44 -4.62 -3.53 10.18
C ALA A 44 -3.95 -2.80 11.33
N THR A 45 -4.77 -2.23 12.21
CA THR A 45 -4.21 -1.56 13.38
C THR A 45 -3.50 -2.55 14.30
N GLN A 46 -2.41 -2.11 14.93
CA GLN A 46 -1.61 -2.93 15.85
C GLN A 46 -2.46 -3.61 16.93
N HIS A 47 -3.56 -2.98 17.37
CA HIS A 47 -4.48 -3.58 18.33
C HIS A 47 -5.15 -4.85 17.80
N ILE A 48 -5.58 -4.84 16.52
CA ILE A 48 -6.14 -6.01 15.86
C ILE A 48 -5.08 -7.09 15.67
N CYS A 49 -3.88 -6.72 15.21
CA CYS A 49 -2.79 -7.67 14.99
C CYS A 49 -2.26 -8.30 16.30
N ARG A 50 -2.30 -7.55 17.41
CA ARG A 50 -1.86 -8.04 18.73
C ARG A 50 -2.90 -8.92 19.42
N TYR A 51 -4.18 -8.67 19.17
CA TYR A 51 -5.29 -9.40 19.80
C TYR A 51 -6.27 -9.97 18.77
N PRO A 52 -5.82 -10.71 17.75
CA PRO A 52 -6.66 -11.09 16.63
C PRO A 52 -7.81 -12.03 17.04
N GLY A 53 -7.62 -12.83 18.09
CA GLY A 53 -8.67 -13.70 18.65
C GLY A 53 -9.88 -12.98 19.26
N LEU A 54 -9.78 -11.65 19.50
CA LEU A 54 -10.93 -10.84 19.93
C LEU A 54 -11.82 -10.42 18.74
N TYR A 55 -11.28 -10.42 17.53
CA TYR A 55 -11.91 -9.83 16.35
C TYR A 55 -12.25 -10.86 15.28
N PHE A 56 -11.44 -11.91 15.19
CA PHE A 56 -11.59 -12.96 14.20
C PHE A 56 -12.07 -14.26 14.87
N PRO A 57 -13.09 -14.93 14.31
CA PRO A 57 -13.38 -16.31 14.70
C PRO A 57 -12.21 -17.20 14.31
N GLU A 58 -11.99 -18.30 15.05
CA GLU A 58 -10.94 -19.27 14.69
C GLU A 58 -11.20 -19.78 13.25
N PRO A 59 -10.27 -19.59 12.30
CA PRO A 59 -10.53 -19.86 10.89
C PRO A 59 -10.87 -21.33 10.64
N GLU A 60 -11.71 -21.62 9.65
CA GLU A 60 -12.02 -23.01 9.26
C GLU A 60 -10.76 -23.80 8.87
N SER A 61 -9.74 -23.11 8.33
CA SER A 61 -8.41 -23.66 8.04
C SER A 61 -7.71 -24.20 9.30
N PHE A 62 -7.97 -23.65 10.49
CA PHE A 62 -7.41 -24.09 11.77
C PHE A 62 -8.07 -25.36 12.32
N LYS A 63 -9.31 -25.66 11.92
CA LYS A 63 -10.06 -26.82 12.41
C LYS A 63 -9.64 -28.13 11.74
N LYS A 64 -9.10 -28.08 10.52
CA LYS A 64 -8.81 -29.27 9.70
C LYS A 64 -7.40 -29.87 9.87
N HIS A 65 -6.42 -29.15 10.43
CA HIS A 65 -5.03 -29.61 10.49
C HIS A 65 -4.33 -29.35 11.84
N LYS A 66 -4.62 -30.20 12.84
CA LYS A 66 -3.98 -30.14 14.18
C LYS A 66 -2.45 -30.29 14.16
N SER A 67 -1.86 -30.95 13.15
CA SER A 67 -0.41 -31.12 13.01
C SER A 67 0.31 -29.93 12.37
N ILE A 68 -0.41 -29.10 11.58
CA ILE A 68 0.14 -27.88 10.96
C ILE A 68 0.16 -26.72 11.97
N LYS A 69 -0.71 -26.74 13.00
CA LYS A 69 -0.71 -25.76 14.11
C LYS A 69 0.67 -25.60 14.76
N ALA A 70 1.37 -26.71 15.06
CA ALA A 70 2.66 -26.67 15.72
C ALA A 70 3.82 -26.30 14.79
N ALA A 71 3.69 -26.51 13.48
CA ALA A 71 4.71 -26.14 12.50
C ALA A 71 4.56 -24.68 12.04
N ALA A 72 3.33 -24.23 11.75
CA ALA A 72 3.06 -22.87 11.27
C ALA A 72 3.14 -21.82 12.38
N ALA A 73 2.77 -22.15 13.62
CA ALA A 73 3.00 -21.26 14.77
C ALA A 73 4.48 -21.18 15.18
N LYS A 74 5.30 -22.17 14.80
CA LYS A 74 6.74 -22.22 15.06
C LYS A 74 7.59 -21.64 13.91
N ALA A 75 6.99 -21.41 12.74
CA ALA A 75 7.64 -20.93 11.51
C ALA A 75 7.33 -19.45 11.17
N GLY A 76 6.72 -18.68 12.07
CA GLY A 76 6.44 -17.26 11.84
C GLY A 76 5.43 -16.97 10.72
N TYR A 77 4.64 -17.97 10.32
CA TYR A 77 3.65 -17.80 9.25
C TYR A 77 2.53 -16.85 9.69
N GLY A 78 2.27 -15.86 8.83
CA GLY A 78 1.33 -14.75 8.92
C GLY A 78 0.35 -14.71 10.09
N ASP A 79 0.32 -13.54 10.74
CA ASP A 79 -0.59 -13.23 11.83
C ASP A 79 -2.03 -13.70 11.51
N LEU A 80 -2.77 -14.09 12.55
CA LEU A 80 -4.14 -14.58 12.42
C LEU A 80 -5.00 -13.59 11.62
N CYS A 81 -4.75 -12.28 11.77
CA CYS A 81 -5.37 -11.25 10.95
C CYS A 81 -5.13 -11.46 9.45
N THR A 82 -3.88 -11.59 9.01
CA THR A 82 -3.54 -11.82 7.60
C THR A 82 -4.26 -13.05 7.05
N ARG A 83 -4.25 -14.15 7.81
CA ARG A 83 -4.87 -15.40 7.36
C ARG A 83 -6.37 -15.29 7.18
N CYS A 84 -7.07 -14.63 8.11
CA CYS A 84 -8.51 -14.44 7.99
C CYS A 84 -8.90 -13.62 6.76
N VAL A 85 -8.08 -12.62 6.39
CA VAL A 85 -8.27 -11.85 5.16
C VAL A 85 -7.96 -12.69 3.93
N VAL A 86 -6.85 -13.44 3.93
CA VAL A 86 -6.48 -14.33 2.81
C VAL A 86 -7.52 -15.44 2.57
N ASP A 87 -8.12 -15.99 3.62
CA ASP A 87 -9.11 -17.08 3.54
C ASP A 87 -10.41 -16.65 2.82
N VAL A 88 -10.69 -15.34 2.70
CA VAL A 88 -11.87 -14.83 1.98
C VAL A 88 -11.54 -14.35 0.56
N LEU A 89 -10.29 -14.45 0.13
CA LEU A 89 -9.81 -13.98 -1.17
C LEU A 89 -9.45 -15.16 -2.10
N PRO A 90 -9.31 -14.93 -3.41
CA PRO A 90 -8.76 -15.94 -4.31
C PRO A 90 -7.37 -16.39 -3.85
N LYS A 91 -7.09 -17.70 -3.89
CA LYS A 91 -5.79 -18.26 -3.45
C LYS A 91 -4.58 -17.71 -4.22
N SER A 92 -4.81 -17.20 -5.43
CA SER A 92 -3.80 -16.58 -6.30
C SER A 92 -3.61 -15.08 -6.06
N CYS A 93 -4.36 -14.49 -5.12
CA CYS A 93 -4.29 -13.07 -4.80
C CYS A 93 -3.02 -12.80 -3.99
N ILE A 94 -2.16 -11.91 -4.50
CA ILE A 94 -0.96 -11.48 -3.79
C ILE A 94 -1.34 -10.36 -2.83
N ILE A 95 -1.08 -10.57 -1.54
CA ILE A 95 -1.44 -9.63 -0.48
C ILE A 95 -0.20 -9.07 0.20
N LEU A 96 -0.17 -7.75 0.33
CA LEU A 96 0.78 -7.00 1.13
C LEU A 96 0.04 -6.45 2.35
N HIS A 97 0.48 -6.87 3.52
CA HIS A 97 -0.10 -6.47 4.80
C HIS A 97 0.90 -5.63 5.60
N ALA A 98 0.41 -4.58 6.24
CA ALA A 98 1.16 -3.88 7.29
C ALA A 98 0.34 -3.69 8.57
N SER A 99 0.98 -3.96 9.71
CA SER A 99 0.50 -3.66 11.06
C SER A 99 0.87 -2.22 11.44
N VAL A 100 -0.13 -1.39 11.70
CA VAL A 100 0.04 0.08 11.77
C VAL A 100 -0.57 0.70 13.03
N PRO A 101 -0.03 1.81 13.55
CA PRO A 101 -0.66 2.59 14.62
C PRO A 101 -2.10 3.03 14.32
N GLY A 102 -2.37 3.47 13.09
CA GLY A 102 -3.68 3.95 12.66
C GLY A 102 -3.91 3.76 11.17
N ILE A 103 -5.16 3.87 10.73
CA ILE A 103 -5.56 3.68 9.33
C ILE A 103 -6.25 4.92 8.77
N ILE A 104 -6.21 5.04 7.44
CA ILE A 104 -6.90 6.07 6.69
C ILE A 104 -7.67 5.37 5.57
N GLY A 105 -8.92 5.76 5.34
CA GLY A 105 -9.70 5.13 4.28
C GLY A 105 -10.96 5.89 3.93
N THR A 106 -11.45 5.59 2.74
CA THR A 106 -12.68 6.13 2.19
C THR A 106 -13.67 5.01 1.99
N HIS A 107 -14.84 5.10 2.63
CA HIS A 107 -15.92 4.15 2.39
C HIS A 107 -16.77 4.60 1.21
N ARG A 108 -17.41 3.63 0.55
CA ARG A 108 -18.34 3.88 -0.56
C ARG A 108 -19.76 4.05 -0.01
N THR A 109 -20.47 5.06 -0.47
CA THR A 109 -21.89 5.29 -0.21
C THR A 109 -22.70 5.13 -1.51
N PRO A 110 -24.06 5.07 -1.44
CA PRO A 110 -24.90 5.09 -2.63
C PRO A 110 -24.67 6.34 -3.52
N GLU A 111 -24.30 7.46 -2.91
CA GLU A 111 -24.09 8.76 -3.58
C GLU A 111 -22.67 8.92 -4.15
N GLY A 112 -21.73 8.04 -3.81
CA GLY A 112 -20.34 8.11 -4.29
C GLY A 112 -19.32 7.74 -3.22
N TRP A 113 -18.17 8.41 -3.25
CA TRP A 113 -17.16 8.28 -2.21
C TRP A 113 -17.47 9.22 -1.06
N ALA A 114 -17.46 8.70 0.17
CA ALA A 114 -17.57 9.55 1.35
C ALA A 114 -16.32 10.42 1.55
N VAL A 115 -16.38 11.31 2.53
CA VAL A 115 -15.18 11.99 3.03
C VAL A 115 -14.25 10.93 3.68
N PRO A 116 -12.95 10.89 3.33
CA PRO A 116 -12.01 9.97 3.95
C PRO A 116 -11.90 10.20 5.46
N GLN A 117 -11.59 9.12 6.19
CA GLN A 117 -11.52 9.13 7.64
C GLN A 117 -10.14 8.69 8.13
N GLU A 118 -9.56 9.50 9.02
CA GLU A 118 -8.39 9.21 9.82
C GLU A 118 -8.81 8.48 11.12
N HIS A 119 -8.24 7.30 11.35
CA HIS A 119 -8.42 6.50 12.55
C HIS A 119 -7.06 6.27 13.23
N GLU A 120 -6.58 7.30 13.92
CA GLU A 120 -5.22 7.36 14.50
C GLU A 120 -4.94 6.35 15.63
N LYS A 121 -5.94 6.05 16.48
CA LYS A 121 -5.78 5.21 17.70
C LYS A 121 -6.96 4.28 17.92
N LYS A 122 -7.65 3.89 16.85
CA LYS A 122 -8.83 3.02 16.92
C LYS A 122 -8.50 1.68 16.28
N GLN A 123 -9.20 0.63 16.70
CA GLN A 123 -9.16 -0.62 15.95
C GLN A 123 -9.76 -0.43 14.56
N GLY A 124 -9.17 -1.08 13.56
CA GLY A 124 -9.79 -1.19 12.25
C GLY A 124 -8.89 -1.81 11.20
N LEU A 125 -9.50 -2.05 10.04
CA LEU A 125 -8.82 -2.45 8.82
C LEU A 125 -9.15 -1.47 7.69
N SER A 126 -8.20 -1.25 6.80
CA SER A 126 -8.44 -0.61 5.51
C SER A 126 -7.71 -1.38 4.41
N GLY A 127 -8.32 -1.49 3.23
CA GLY A 127 -7.83 -2.33 2.15
C GLY A 127 -8.15 -1.75 0.77
N ILE A 128 -7.19 -1.85 -0.14
CA ILE A 128 -7.37 -1.62 -1.58
C ILE A 128 -6.96 -2.88 -2.32
N PHE A 129 -7.81 -3.29 -3.26
CA PHE A 129 -7.64 -4.53 -4.01
C PHE A 129 -7.77 -4.27 -5.50
N PHE A 130 -6.84 -4.81 -6.27
CA PHE A 130 -6.71 -4.61 -7.71
C PHE A 130 -7.10 -5.89 -8.46
N PRO A 131 -7.83 -5.79 -9.57
CA PRO A 131 -8.11 -6.95 -10.41
C PRO A 131 -6.84 -7.46 -11.11
N GLY A 132 -6.88 -8.69 -11.61
CA GLY A 132 -5.75 -9.32 -12.30
C GLY A 132 -5.42 -8.72 -13.67
N GLU A 133 -6.40 -8.12 -14.34
CA GLU A 133 -6.23 -7.51 -15.65
C GLU A 133 -6.70 -6.07 -15.62
N MET A 134 -5.79 -5.15 -15.95
CA MET A 134 -6.06 -3.74 -16.19
C MET A 134 -5.28 -3.33 -17.44
N SER A 135 -5.98 -2.90 -18.49
CA SER A 135 -5.35 -2.59 -19.78
C SER A 135 -4.28 -1.50 -19.62
N GLY A 136 -3.06 -1.79 -20.04
CA GLY A 136 -1.93 -0.84 -19.98
C GLY A 136 -1.38 -0.58 -18.57
N VAL A 137 -1.75 -1.42 -17.59
CA VAL A 137 -1.29 -1.35 -16.19
C VAL A 137 -0.64 -2.68 -15.82
N SER A 138 0.46 -2.61 -15.08
CA SER A 138 1.15 -3.78 -14.54
C SER A 138 1.53 -3.54 -13.07
N PHE A 139 1.34 -4.58 -12.27
CA PHE A 139 1.62 -4.59 -10.84
C PHE A 139 2.77 -5.56 -10.57
N HIS A 140 3.82 -5.09 -9.90
CA HIS A 140 5.01 -5.88 -9.59
C HIS A 140 5.24 -5.81 -8.08
N PRO A 141 4.68 -6.75 -7.30
CA PRO A 141 4.93 -6.81 -5.88
C PRO A 141 6.35 -7.31 -5.61
N PHE A 142 6.98 -6.77 -4.56
CA PHE A 142 8.29 -7.20 -4.07
C PHE A 142 8.25 -7.38 -2.55
N TYR A 143 9.17 -8.19 -2.05
CA TYR A 143 9.35 -8.41 -0.61
C TYR A 143 10.84 -8.61 -0.30
N MET A 144 11.22 -8.33 0.95
CA MET A 144 12.55 -8.58 1.48
C MET A 144 12.41 -9.44 2.73
N PRO A 145 12.93 -10.68 2.72
CA PRO A 145 12.84 -11.61 3.85
C PRO A 145 13.82 -11.22 4.95
N ASP A 146 13.42 -11.49 6.19
CA ASP A 146 14.22 -11.48 7.40
C ASP A 146 15.10 -12.74 7.42
N ASP A 147 16.27 -12.69 6.80
CA ASP A 147 17.25 -13.78 6.86
C ASP A 147 18.67 -13.22 7.07
N ASP A 148 19.35 -13.72 8.10
CA ASP A 148 20.65 -13.28 8.64
C ASP A 148 21.84 -13.53 7.68
N THR A 149 21.60 -13.97 6.45
CA THR A 149 22.65 -14.31 5.50
C THR A 149 23.17 -13.05 4.78
N PHE A 150 24.28 -12.51 5.28
CA PHE A 150 25.07 -11.39 4.73
C PHE A 150 25.54 -11.54 3.26
N PHE A 151 25.18 -12.63 2.58
CA PHE A 151 25.55 -12.95 1.20
C PHE A 151 24.31 -13.14 0.32
N TRP A 152 23.64 -12.05 -0.02
CA TRP A 152 22.60 -12.08 -1.06
C TRP A 152 23.18 -11.64 -2.41
N PRO A 153 23.29 -12.54 -3.42
CA PRO A 153 23.52 -12.15 -4.80
C PRO A 153 22.36 -11.27 -5.31
N PRO A 154 22.53 -10.51 -6.41
CA PRO A 154 21.46 -9.71 -6.96
C PRO A 154 20.27 -10.61 -7.33
N PHE A 155 19.13 -10.38 -6.67
CA PHE A 155 17.80 -10.80 -7.09
C PHE A 155 17.66 -12.25 -7.57
N TYR A 156 17.54 -13.21 -6.65
CA TYR A 156 16.89 -14.49 -6.98
C TYR A 156 15.42 -14.47 -6.53
N THR A 157 14.54 -14.67 -7.50
CA THR A 157 13.13 -15.05 -7.34
C THR A 157 12.95 -16.53 -6.97
N GLU A 158 14.05 -17.29 -6.92
CA GLU A 158 14.07 -18.64 -6.37
C GLU A 158 14.72 -18.58 -5.00
N CYS A 159 13.91 -18.88 -4.01
CA CYS A 159 14.35 -18.91 -2.64
C CYS A 159 15.38 -20.03 -2.47
N GLY A 160 16.66 -19.65 -2.37
CA GLY A 160 17.74 -20.56 -2.05
C GLY A 160 17.46 -21.17 -0.67
N SER A 161 17.27 -22.49 -0.65
CA SER A 161 16.98 -23.32 0.52
C SER A 161 15.56 -23.22 1.12
N GLY A 162 14.61 -23.92 0.48
CA GLY A 162 13.43 -24.50 1.17
C GLY A 162 12.14 -23.69 1.13
N CYS A 163 12.12 -22.50 0.55
CA CYS A 163 10.92 -21.69 0.42
C CYS A 163 10.17 -22.11 -0.86
N VAL A 164 9.16 -22.94 -0.68
CA VAL A 164 8.23 -23.34 -1.73
C VAL A 164 7.38 -22.12 -2.13
N THR A 165 7.82 -21.36 -3.14
CA THR A 165 6.92 -20.45 -3.85
C THR A 165 5.67 -21.24 -4.26
N HIS A 166 4.47 -20.78 -3.89
CA HIS A 166 3.25 -21.42 -4.38
C HIS A 166 3.31 -21.51 -5.91
N ALA A 167 3.10 -22.69 -6.47
CA ALA A 167 3.38 -23.08 -7.86
C ALA A 167 2.58 -22.33 -8.97
N GLY A 168 2.17 -21.08 -8.73
CA GLY A 168 1.57 -20.15 -9.69
C GLY A 168 1.94 -18.67 -9.49
N SER A 169 2.86 -18.32 -8.58
CA SER A 169 3.30 -16.93 -8.33
C SER A 169 4.63 -16.54 -8.98
N THR A 170 5.40 -17.49 -9.53
CA THR A 170 6.76 -17.27 -10.07
C THR A 170 6.83 -16.32 -11.25
N GLY A 171 5.75 -16.16 -12.04
CA GLY A 171 5.68 -15.22 -13.16
C GLY A 171 5.26 -13.79 -12.80
N LYS A 172 4.86 -13.53 -11.54
CA LYS A 172 4.29 -12.23 -11.11
C LYS A 172 5.27 -11.35 -10.31
N VAL A 173 6.36 -11.93 -9.82
CA VAL A 173 7.42 -11.18 -9.12
C VAL A 173 8.55 -10.97 -10.11
N ARG A 174 8.85 -9.72 -10.44
CA ARG A 174 9.95 -9.33 -11.32
C ARG A 174 10.98 -8.53 -10.54
N SER A 175 12.24 -8.58 -10.97
CA SER A 175 13.22 -7.62 -10.47
C SER A 175 12.76 -6.21 -10.83
N VAL A 176 12.98 -5.24 -9.92
CA VAL A 176 12.73 -3.81 -10.21
C VAL A 176 13.54 -3.35 -11.43
N GLU A 177 14.69 -3.98 -11.66
CA GLU A 177 15.56 -3.76 -12.83
C GLU A 177 14.89 -4.15 -14.16
N ASP A 178 13.90 -5.04 -14.14
CA ASP A 178 13.19 -5.52 -15.33
C ASP A 178 11.86 -4.77 -15.56
N ILE A 179 11.43 -3.96 -14.59
CA ILE A 179 10.23 -3.15 -14.75
C ILE A 179 10.55 -2.08 -15.79
N GLU A 180 9.69 -1.92 -16.79
CA GLU A 180 9.71 -0.78 -17.71
C GLU A 180 8.56 0.16 -17.37
N ASP A 181 8.71 1.44 -17.68
CA ASP A 181 7.66 2.45 -17.51
C ASP A 181 7.09 2.54 -16.07
N LEU A 182 7.98 2.46 -15.06
CA LEU A 182 7.64 2.62 -13.64
C LEU A 182 7.00 3.99 -13.40
N LYS A 183 5.83 4.00 -12.76
CA LYS A 183 5.12 5.23 -12.39
C LYS A 183 5.06 5.47 -10.90
N CYS A 184 4.93 4.40 -10.11
CA CYS A 184 4.78 4.51 -8.68
C CYS A 184 5.44 3.33 -7.94
N VAL A 185 6.02 3.62 -6.78
CA VAL A 185 6.47 2.62 -5.80
C VAL A 185 5.74 2.90 -4.49
N LEU A 186 5.04 1.88 -4.00
CA LEU A 186 4.51 1.84 -2.64
C LEU A 186 5.39 0.91 -1.79
N ILE A 187 5.84 1.36 -0.62
CA ILE A 187 6.76 0.59 0.24
C ILE A 187 6.35 0.64 1.71
N PHE A 188 6.39 -0.51 2.37
CA PHE A 188 6.11 -0.65 3.80
C PHE A 188 7.22 -1.45 4.43
N THR A 189 7.77 -0.95 5.53
CA THR A 189 8.96 -1.52 6.13
C THR A 189 8.90 -1.49 7.64
N SER A 190 9.27 -2.57 8.32
CA SER A 190 9.44 -2.59 9.77
C SER A 190 10.84 -2.13 10.20
N CYS A 191 11.70 -1.80 9.24
CA CYS A 191 13.06 -1.34 9.44
C CYS A 191 13.11 0.09 9.95
N GLU A 192 14.04 0.38 10.86
CA GLU A 192 14.31 1.76 11.25
C GLU A 192 14.91 2.56 10.09
N ALA A 193 14.69 3.88 10.09
CA ALA A 193 15.10 4.76 9.00
C ALA A 193 16.60 4.65 8.67
N GLN A 194 17.44 4.40 9.68
CA GLN A 194 18.89 4.28 9.54
C GLN A 194 19.32 3.00 8.78
N GLN A 195 18.47 1.98 8.74
CA GLN A 195 18.78 0.69 8.09
C GLN A 195 18.21 0.61 6.66
N LEU A 196 17.38 1.57 6.26
CA LEU A 196 16.67 1.54 4.98
C LEU A 196 17.60 1.54 3.76
N ASP A 197 18.78 2.16 3.83
CA ASP A 197 19.75 2.12 2.73
C ASP A 197 20.25 0.70 2.44
N PHE A 198 20.29 -0.18 3.45
CA PHE A 198 20.65 -1.58 3.27
C PHE A 198 19.42 -2.44 2.94
N GLU A 199 18.31 -2.18 3.63
CA GLU A 199 17.16 -3.08 3.69
C GLU A 199 16.14 -2.81 2.58
N ALA A 200 16.02 -1.57 2.10
CA ALA A 200 15.14 -1.22 0.99
C ALA A 200 15.85 -1.30 -0.38
N ARG A 201 16.62 -2.37 -0.64
CA ARG A 201 17.42 -2.54 -1.87
C ARG A 201 16.60 -2.39 -3.17
N ALA A 202 15.36 -2.89 -3.19
CA ALA A 202 14.45 -2.70 -4.33
C ALA A 202 14.16 -1.21 -4.60
N LEU A 203 14.04 -0.40 -3.55
CA LEU A 203 13.85 1.03 -3.69
C LEU A 203 15.13 1.72 -4.15
N ASN A 204 16.31 1.37 -3.63
CA ASN A 204 17.59 1.90 -4.13
C ASN A 204 17.72 1.68 -5.65
N VAL A 205 17.47 0.46 -6.11
CA VAL A 205 17.48 0.11 -7.54
C VAL A 205 16.50 0.98 -8.33
N ALA A 206 15.28 1.19 -7.82
CA ALA A 206 14.31 2.06 -8.48
C ALA A 206 14.81 3.51 -8.55
N LEU A 207 15.31 4.06 -7.44
CA LEU A 207 15.78 5.45 -7.35
C LEU A 207 16.95 5.70 -8.30
N GLU A 208 17.90 4.77 -8.38
CA GLU A 208 19.04 4.83 -9.30
C GLU A 208 18.60 4.72 -10.76
N LYS A 209 17.86 3.66 -11.11
CA LYS A 209 17.45 3.38 -12.49
C LYS A 209 16.57 4.50 -13.07
N TYR A 210 15.66 5.02 -12.26
CA TYR A 210 14.67 6.01 -12.70
C TYR A 210 15.03 7.45 -12.30
N ASN A 211 16.18 7.66 -11.65
CA ASN A 211 16.63 8.96 -11.17
C ASN A 211 15.54 9.72 -10.38
N GLY A 212 14.81 9.00 -9.52
CA GLY A 212 13.69 9.51 -8.75
C GLY A 212 12.49 10.04 -9.57
N GLN A 213 12.40 9.74 -10.88
CA GLN A 213 11.33 10.21 -11.76
C GLN A 213 10.07 9.32 -11.69
N PHE A 214 9.58 9.04 -10.49
CA PHE A 214 8.35 8.28 -10.23
C PHE A 214 7.75 8.72 -8.89
N ALA A 215 6.46 8.44 -8.68
CA ALA A 215 5.82 8.73 -7.40
C ALA A 215 6.24 7.71 -6.34
N LEU A 216 6.69 8.17 -5.18
CA LEU A 216 7.06 7.31 -4.05
C LEU A 216 6.18 7.62 -2.85
N GLY A 217 5.63 6.58 -2.24
CA GLY A 217 4.97 6.70 -0.95
C GLY A 217 5.04 5.43 -0.14
N GLY A 218 5.09 5.58 1.16
CA GLY A 218 5.32 4.47 2.05
C GLY A 218 5.48 4.90 3.48
N ALA A 219 5.72 3.92 4.33
CA ALA A 219 5.91 4.17 5.76
C ALA A 219 6.76 3.11 6.44
N ILE A 220 7.37 3.55 7.53
CA ILE A 220 7.89 2.67 8.56
C ILE A 220 6.71 2.22 9.41
N VAL A 221 6.52 0.91 9.55
CA VAL A 221 5.36 0.27 10.19
C VAL A 221 5.80 -0.69 11.28
N GLY A 222 4.87 -1.29 12.02
CA GLY A 222 5.22 -2.21 13.10
C GLY A 222 5.72 -3.56 12.57
N GLU A 223 4.92 -4.18 11.71
CA GLU A 223 5.23 -5.48 11.09
C GLU A 223 4.66 -5.48 9.67
N VAL A 224 5.29 -6.26 8.78
CA VAL A 224 4.79 -6.50 7.42
C VAL A 224 4.65 -8.00 7.14
N ASP A 225 3.75 -8.34 6.24
CA ASP A 225 3.48 -9.74 5.88
C ASP A 225 3.08 -9.84 4.40
N ALA A 226 3.54 -10.90 3.73
CA ALA A 226 3.29 -11.17 2.32
C ALA A 226 3.18 -12.69 2.06
N PRO A 227 2.10 -13.34 2.56
CA PRO A 227 2.03 -14.80 2.71
C PRO A 227 2.06 -15.59 1.40
N VAL A 228 1.75 -14.97 0.26
CA VAL A 228 1.82 -15.62 -1.07
C VAL A 228 3.19 -15.46 -1.72
N LEU A 229 3.98 -14.46 -1.29
CA LEU A 229 5.32 -14.19 -1.79
C LEU A 229 6.40 -14.92 -0.99
N CYS A 230 6.19 -15.06 0.33
CA CYS A 230 7.11 -15.73 1.23
C CYS A 230 6.42 -16.91 1.92
N SER A 231 6.90 -18.13 1.65
CA SER A 231 6.43 -19.37 2.29
C SER A 231 7.32 -19.80 3.46
N ALA A 232 8.38 -19.07 3.79
CA ALA A 232 9.28 -19.40 4.89
C ALA A 232 10.05 -18.15 5.30
N GLY A 233 9.74 -17.60 6.48
CA GLY A 233 10.42 -16.41 7.04
C GLY A 233 9.49 -15.22 7.22
N LYS A 234 9.89 -14.29 8.11
CA LYS A 234 9.26 -12.97 8.23
C LYS A 234 9.74 -12.09 7.07
N ALA A 235 8.99 -11.07 6.72
CA ALA A 235 9.47 -10.00 5.87
C ALA A 235 9.72 -8.77 6.74
N TYR A 236 10.78 -8.02 6.46
CA TYR A 236 10.98 -6.70 7.05
C TYR A 236 10.54 -5.58 6.11
N CYS A 237 10.43 -5.85 4.80
CA CYS A 237 9.98 -4.89 3.81
C CYS A 237 9.11 -5.56 2.74
N VAL A 238 8.01 -4.91 2.38
CA VAL A 238 7.12 -5.31 1.29
C VAL A 238 6.75 -4.08 0.47
N GLY A 239 6.46 -4.27 -0.80
CA GLY A 239 6.03 -3.15 -1.62
C GLY A 239 5.44 -3.55 -2.96
N LEU A 240 4.94 -2.53 -3.65
CA LEU A 240 4.25 -2.67 -4.93
C LEU A 240 4.78 -1.61 -5.89
N CYS A 241 5.40 -2.04 -6.98
CA CYS A 241 5.65 -1.19 -8.12
C CYS A 241 4.44 -1.20 -9.07
N VAL A 242 4.01 -0.02 -9.50
CA VAL A 242 2.95 0.16 -10.48
C VAL A 242 3.55 0.81 -11.72
N ALA A 243 3.35 0.17 -12.87
CA ALA A 243 3.98 0.55 -14.12
C ALA A 243 3.02 0.44 -15.31
N GLY A 244 3.33 1.15 -16.38
CA GLY A 244 2.64 1.03 -17.67
C GLY A 244 2.01 2.33 -18.18
N LYS A 245 1.75 2.34 -19.49
CA LYS A 245 1.35 3.54 -20.25
C LYS A 245 0.03 4.16 -19.80
N SER A 246 -0.87 3.35 -19.26
CA SER A 246 -2.19 3.78 -18.77
C SER A 246 -2.19 4.16 -17.29
N VAL A 247 -0.99 4.34 -16.72
CA VAL A 247 -0.77 4.80 -15.36
C VAL A 247 -0.20 6.22 -15.37
N ARG A 248 -0.75 7.07 -14.51
CA ARG A 248 -0.19 8.38 -14.15
C ARG A 248 -0.04 8.45 -12.64
N ALA A 249 1.02 9.07 -12.17
CA ALA A 249 1.25 9.20 -10.74
C ALA A 249 1.91 10.54 -10.40
N ALA A 250 1.70 10.99 -9.18
CA ALA A 250 2.38 12.12 -8.57
C ALA A 250 2.48 11.91 -7.07
N SER A 251 3.45 12.52 -6.42
CA SER A 251 3.57 12.49 -4.96
C SER A 251 4.11 13.80 -4.41
N ILE A 252 3.75 14.10 -3.17
CA ILE A 252 4.35 15.18 -2.38
C ILE A 252 4.61 14.74 -0.94
N VAL A 253 5.58 15.39 -0.31
CA VAL A 253 5.85 15.31 1.13
C VAL A 253 5.36 16.58 1.81
N LEU A 254 4.32 16.47 2.64
CA LEU A 254 3.89 17.53 3.56
C LEU A 254 4.90 17.59 4.71
N ALA A 255 5.81 18.56 4.65
CA ALA A 255 6.86 18.75 5.64
C ALA A 255 6.29 19.04 7.04
N GLU A 256 7.09 18.84 8.09
CA GLU A 256 6.73 19.14 9.49
C GLU A 256 6.25 20.58 9.69
N SER A 257 6.74 21.54 8.88
CA SER A 257 6.28 22.94 8.95
C SER A 257 4.86 23.17 8.41
N VAL A 258 4.27 22.21 7.68
CA VAL A 258 2.94 22.32 7.08
C VAL A 258 1.89 21.95 8.12
N CYS A 259 1.41 22.95 8.86
CA CYS A 259 0.42 22.79 9.91
C CYS A 259 -0.80 23.70 9.69
N GLY A 260 -1.97 23.19 10.07
CA GLY A 260 -3.26 23.87 9.86
C GLY A 260 -3.86 23.69 8.45
N PRO A 261 -5.16 24.03 8.30
CA PRO A 261 -5.92 23.73 7.08
C PRO A 261 -5.42 24.52 5.87
N GLU A 262 -5.02 25.77 6.02
CA GLU A 262 -4.58 26.61 4.90
C GLU A 262 -3.26 26.12 4.30
N ALA A 263 -2.30 25.74 5.16
CA ALA A 263 -1.00 25.25 4.71
C ALA A 263 -1.14 23.88 4.02
N VAL A 264 -1.93 22.98 4.60
CA VAL A 264 -2.23 21.66 3.99
C VAL A 264 -2.95 21.84 2.66
N GLU A 265 -3.94 22.73 2.57
CA GLU A 265 -4.67 23.00 1.33
C GLU A 265 -3.74 23.58 0.25
N ALA A 266 -2.81 24.46 0.62
CA ALA A 266 -1.84 25.02 -0.31
C ALA A 266 -0.93 23.94 -0.94
N GLU A 267 -0.41 23.02 -0.12
CA GLU A 267 0.42 21.92 -0.61
C GLU A 267 -0.38 20.91 -1.45
N LEU A 268 -1.62 20.60 -1.06
CA LEU A 268 -2.49 19.73 -1.87
C LEU A 268 -2.86 20.37 -3.21
N LYS A 269 -3.04 21.69 -3.26
CA LYS A 269 -3.20 22.43 -4.52
C LYS A 269 -1.92 22.39 -5.35
N ARG A 270 -0.75 22.52 -4.73
CA ARG A 270 0.55 22.34 -5.40
C ARG A 270 0.68 20.95 -6.02
N LEU A 271 0.25 19.90 -5.32
CA LEU A 271 0.17 18.55 -5.88
C LEU A 271 -0.81 18.49 -7.07
N LYS A 272 -2.01 19.05 -6.94
CA LYS A 272 -3.01 19.06 -8.02
C LYS A 272 -2.50 19.73 -9.29
N ASP A 273 -1.91 20.91 -9.14
CA ASP A 273 -1.44 21.71 -10.27
C ASP A 273 -0.15 21.12 -10.85
N GLY A 274 0.80 20.72 -9.99
CA GLY A 274 2.09 20.18 -10.40
C GLY A 274 2.04 18.75 -10.94
N SER A 275 0.99 17.99 -10.62
CA SER A 275 0.73 16.68 -11.22
C SER A 275 0.10 16.77 -12.62
N GLY A 276 -0.63 17.86 -12.89
CA GLY A 276 -1.47 17.96 -14.09
C GLY A 276 -2.68 17.02 -14.06
N CYS A 277 -3.09 16.53 -12.87
CA CYS A 277 -4.09 15.48 -12.74
C CYS A 277 -5.48 15.85 -13.26
N ALA A 278 -5.78 17.14 -13.42
CA ALA A 278 -6.99 17.62 -14.07
C ALA A 278 -7.17 17.06 -15.50
N THR A 279 -6.09 16.62 -16.14
CA THR A 279 -6.09 16.09 -17.52
C THR A 279 -5.80 14.59 -17.61
N TRP A 280 -5.58 13.89 -16.50
CA TRP A 280 -5.18 12.48 -16.55
C TRP A 280 -6.28 11.57 -17.11
N GLY A 281 -7.55 11.94 -16.96
CA GLY A 281 -8.66 11.03 -17.23
C GLY A 281 -8.58 9.78 -16.35
N GLY A 282 -9.49 8.83 -16.59
CA GLY A 282 -9.49 7.55 -15.87
C GLY A 282 -9.94 7.64 -14.41
N LYS A 283 -9.72 6.54 -13.67
CA LYS A 283 -10.08 6.41 -12.25
C LYS A 283 -8.84 6.73 -11.40
N MET A 284 -8.96 7.70 -10.51
CA MET A 284 -7.91 8.10 -9.59
C MET A 284 -8.08 7.48 -8.20
N VAL A 285 -6.96 7.28 -7.51
CA VAL A 285 -6.86 6.93 -6.09
C VAL A 285 -5.77 7.78 -5.44
N GLY A 286 -6.02 8.21 -4.22
CA GLY A 286 -5.03 8.81 -3.33
C GLY A 286 -4.51 7.80 -2.31
N PHE A 287 -3.23 7.90 -1.98
CA PHE A 287 -2.65 7.31 -0.79
C PHE A 287 -2.15 8.39 0.16
N MET A 288 -2.32 8.17 1.47
CA MET A 288 -1.82 9.04 2.53
C MET A 288 -1.04 8.23 3.56
N PHE A 289 0.24 8.56 3.74
CA PHE A 289 1.11 7.94 4.73
C PHE A 289 1.56 9.01 5.70
N ALA A 290 0.96 9.05 6.89
CA ALA A 290 1.19 10.09 7.87
C ALA A 290 2.02 9.56 9.04
N CYS A 291 2.87 10.41 9.61
CA CYS A 291 3.52 10.09 10.88
C CYS A 291 2.47 9.94 11.98
N MET A 292 2.66 9.00 12.90
CA MET A 292 1.86 8.95 14.13
C MET A 292 2.00 10.21 14.99
N GLY A 293 3.05 11.01 14.76
CA GLY A 293 3.23 12.35 15.34
C GLY A 293 2.37 13.44 14.69
N ARG A 294 1.69 13.16 13.58
CA ARG A 294 0.75 14.05 12.88
C ARG A 294 -0.70 13.84 13.35
N GLY A 295 -1.68 14.15 12.50
CA GLY A 295 -3.11 14.00 12.81
C GLY A 295 -3.61 15.03 13.82
N ALA A 296 -4.59 14.64 14.63
CA ALA A 296 -5.33 15.54 15.50
C ALA A 296 -4.46 16.31 16.52
N PRO A 297 -3.46 15.70 17.20
CA PRO A 297 -2.61 16.43 18.13
C PRO A 297 -1.78 17.53 17.45
N PHE A 298 -1.27 17.24 16.25
CA PHE A 298 -0.43 18.16 15.49
C PHE A 298 -1.24 19.32 14.89
N HIS A 299 -2.37 19.02 14.25
CA HIS A 299 -3.22 20.03 13.60
C HIS A 299 -4.21 20.70 14.55
N LYS A 300 -4.34 20.23 15.80
CA LYS A 300 -5.41 20.60 16.75
C LYS A 300 -6.83 20.41 16.20
N LYS A 301 -6.97 19.56 15.18
CA LYS A 301 -8.23 19.20 14.50
C LYS A 301 -8.13 17.78 13.97
N LYS A 302 -9.12 16.95 14.30
CA LYS A 302 -9.23 15.58 13.78
C LYS A 302 -9.50 15.59 12.29
N ASN A 303 -8.99 14.59 11.58
CA ASN A 303 -9.32 14.35 10.17
C ASN A 303 -8.92 15.49 9.23
N LEU A 304 -8.00 16.37 9.64
CA LEU A 304 -7.73 17.62 8.93
C LEU A 304 -7.17 17.36 7.53
N GLU A 305 -6.17 16.50 7.40
CA GLU A 305 -5.49 16.30 6.12
C GLU A 305 -6.37 15.51 5.16
N ALA A 306 -7.06 14.48 5.65
CA ALA A 306 -8.06 13.72 4.89
C ALA A 306 -9.24 14.57 4.41
N GLU A 307 -9.80 15.44 5.25
CA GLU A 307 -10.86 16.39 4.85
C GLU A 307 -10.37 17.38 3.80
N THR A 308 -9.16 17.90 3.99
CA THR A 308 -8.57 18.87 3.07
C THR A 308 -8.25 18.21 1.73
N PHE A 309 -7.79 16.96 1.74
CA PHE A 309 -7.62 16.15 0.54
C PHE A 309 -8.92 16.03 -0.24
N ALA A 310 -10.03 15.65 0.41
CA ALA A 310 -11.34 15.53 -0.24
C ALA A 310 -11.86 16.85 -0.81
N LYS A 311 -11.52 17.99 -0.17
CA LYS A 311 -11.84 19.32 -0.68
C LYS A 311 -11.09 19.64 -1.98
N VAL A 312 -9.81 19.27 -2.08
CA VAL A 312 -8.97 19.57 -3.26
C VAL A 312 -9.18 18.56 -4.39
N PHE A 313 -9.38 17.29 -4.05
CA PHE A 313 -9.59 16.14 -4.95
C PHE A 313 -10.97 15.51 -4.73
N PRO A 314 -12.07 16.20 -5.09
CA PRO A 314 -13.41 15.65 -4.93
C PRO A 314 -13.55 14.36 -5.75
N ASN A 315 -14.25 13.37 -5.19
CA ASN A 315 -14.47 12.04 -5.79
C ASN A 315 -13.23 11.17 -5.98
N VAL A 316 -12.09 11.52 -5.39
CA VAL A 316 -10.92 10.64 -5.34
C VAL A 316 -10.91 9.91 -4.00
N PRO A 317 -11.04 8.58 -3.96
CA PRO A 317 -10.91 7.83 -2.71
C PRO A 317 -9.48 7.93 -2.20
N LEU A 318 -9.34 8.10 -0.89
CA LEU A 318 -8.07 8.13 -0.17
C LEU A 318 -7.97 6.88 0.72
N MET A 319 -6.81 6.24 0.71
CA MET A 319 -6.47 5.15 1.61
C MET A 319 -5.06 5.35 2.19
N GLY A 320 -4.78 4.79 3.35
CA GLY A 320 -3.50 5.04 3.98
C GLY A 320 -3.38 4.52 5.40
N LEU A 321 -2.36 5.03 6.07
CA LEU A 321 -2.03 4.64 7.43
C LEU A 321 -1.36 5.79 8.18
N PHE A 322 -1.33 5.66 9.50
CA PHE A 322 -0.40 6.34 10.39
C PHE A 322 0.74 5.39 10.72
N GLY A 323 2.00 5.79 10.50
CA GLY A 323 3.20 4.99 10.66
C GLY A 323 4.22 5.60 11.64
N ASN A 324 5.32 4.90 11.88
CA ASN A 324 6.42 5.33 12.74
C ASN A 324 7.42 6.27 12.02
N GLY A 325 7.14 6.59 10.76
CA GLY A 325 7.94 7.39 9.85
C GLY A 325 7.42 7.20 8.42
N GLU A 326 7.85 8.04 7.50
CA GLU A 326 7.34 8.08 6.14
C GLU A 326 8.47 7.83 5.14
N VAL A 327 8.14 7.22 4.01
CA VAL A 327 9.05 7.10 2.87
C VAL A 327 8.38 7.76 1.67
N GLY A 328 9.00 8.77 1.08
CA GLY A 328 8.40 9.55 0.01
C GLY A 328 9.39 10.43 -0.74
N LEU A 329 8.91 11.04 -1.83
CA LEU A 329 9.58 12.17 -2.49
C LEU A 329 8.56 13.00 -3.25
N ASP A 330 8.92 14.24 -3.55
CA ASP A 330 8.15 15.10 -4.45
C ASP A 330 8.33 14.67 -5.91
N TYR A 331 7.26 14.18 -6.54
CA TYR A 331 7.21 13.89 -7.96
C TYR A 331 6.02 14.60 -8.61
N LEU A 332 6.33 15.69 -9.32
CA LEU A 332 5.35 16.55 -9.99
C LEU A 332 5.63 16.60 -11.50
N PRO A 333 5.08 15.66 -12.29
CA PRO A 333 5.44 15.49 -13.71
C PRO A 333 5.16 16.72 -14.60
N ALA A 334 4.15 17.52 -14.28
CA ALA A 334 3.85 18.74 -15.06
C ALA A 334 4.87 19.88 -14.83
N VAL A 335 5.66 19.79 -13.76
CA VAL A 335 6.74 20.75 -13.43
C VAL A 335 8.10 20.18 -13.82
N ALA A 336 8.32 18.89 -13.61
CA ALA A 336 9.58 18.20 -13.93
C ALA A 336 9.94 18.33 -15.41
N SER A 337 8.95 18.26 -16.31
CA SER A 337 9.13 18.46 -17.75
C SER A 337 9.64 19.86 -18.17
N LYS A 338 9.59 20.86 -17.27
CA LYS A 338 9.97 22.25 -17.56
C LYS A 338 11.34 22.67 -17.00
N ARG A 339 11.93 21.90 -16.08
CA ARG A 339 13.28 22.21 -15.54
C ARG A 339 14.34 21.63 -16.46
N GLY A 340 15.13 22.49 -17.10
CA GLY A 340 16.27 22.10 -17.90
C GLY A 340 17.22 21.17 -17.13
N THR A 341 17.80 20.21 -17.85
CA THR A 341 18.62 19.10 -17.35
C THR A 341 19.92 19.56 -16.69
N LYS A 342 19.88 20.00 -15.42
CA LYS A 342 21.02 19.81 -14.53
C LYS A 342 20.85 18.43 -13.91
N GLN A 343 21.73 17.49 -14.26
CA GLN A 343 21.78 16.15 -13.67
C GLN A 343 22.16 16.31 -12.19
N ALA A 344 21.16 16.42 -11.31
CA ALA A 344 21.35 16.15 -9.90
C ALA A 344 21.57 14.64 -9.73
N PRO A 345 22.37 14.21 -8.75
CA PRO A 345 22.47 12.80 -8.40
C PRO A 345 21.07 12.25 -8.02
N PRO A 346 20.81 10.95 -8.25
CA PRO A 346 19.57 10.34 -7.84
C PRO A 346 19.38 10.48 -6.33
N PRO A 347 18.13 10.62 -5.84
CA PRO A 347 17.83 10.55 -4.42
C PRO A 347 18.27 9.20 -3.85
N THR A 348 18.73 9.20 -2.60
CA THR A 348 19.00 7.97 -1.83
C THR A 348 17.79 7.61 -1.00
N VAL A 349 17.69 6.35 -0.56
CA VAL A 349 16.60 5.93 0.34
C VAL A 349 16.59 6.75 1.62
N ALA A 350 17.75 6.99 2.25
CA ALA A 350 17.85 7.88 3.41
C ALA A 350 17.30 9.28 3.15
N SER A 351 17.48 9.84 1.95
CA SER A 351 16.93 11.17 1.60
C SER A 351 15.41 11.18 1.38
N CYS A 352 14.81 9.99 1.23
CA CYS A 352 13.38 9.77 1.08
C CYS A 352 12.70 9.37 2.40
N ALA A 353 13.45 9.17 3.48
CA ALA A 353 12.91 8.79 4.78
C ALA A 353 12.68 10.03 5.65
N TYR A 354 11.49 10.14 6.24
CA TYR A 354 11.08 11.31 7.02
C TYR A 354 10.41 10.90 8.33
N GLY A 355 10.35 11.86 9.26
CA GLY A 355 9.48 11.81 10.43
C GLY A 355 8.73 13.13 10.57
N TYR A 356 7.59 13.09 11.26
CA TYR A 356 6.67 14.24 11.41
C TYR A 356 6.15 14.82 10.08
N THR A 357 6.13 14.01 9.02
CA THR A 357 5.60 14.39 7.70
C THR A 357 4.37 13.57 7.31
N THR A 358 3.70 13.99 6.23
CA THR A 358 2.70 13.16 5.54
C THR A 358 3.08 13.06 4.08
N VAL A 359 3.15 11.84 3.54
CA VAL A 359 3.33 11.62 2.10
C VAL A 359 1.97 11.39 1.46
N ILE A 360 1.67 12.16 0.41
CA ILE A 360 0.47 11.98 -0.41
C ILE A 360 0.90 11.47 -1.78
N VAL A 361 0.32 10.36 -2.23
CA VAL A 361 0.50 9.82 -3.59
C VAL A 361 -0.83 9.88 -4.32
N LEU A 362 -0.82 10.33 -5.57
CA LEU A 362 -1.94 10.19 -6.50
C LEU A 362 -1.56 9.18 -7.56
N LEU A 363 -2.52 8.31 -7.91
CA LEU A 363 -2.38 7.30 -8.94
C LEU A 363 -3.65 7.28 -9.78
N SER A 364 -3.52 7.33 -11.11
CA SER A 364 -4.64 7.17 -12.06
C SER A 364 -4.44 5.95 -12.93
N PHE A 365 -5.55 5.28 -13.24
CA PHE A 365 -5.62 4.13 -14.12
C PHE A 365 -6.60 4.35 -15.27
N GLY A 366 -6.31 3.73 -16.42
CA GLY A 366 -7.18 3.80 -17.59
C GLY A 366 -6.99 5.08 -18.42
N VAL A 367 -5.80 5.68 -18.33
CA VAL A 367 -5.38 6.78 -19.21
C VAL A 367 -5.14 6.21 -20.62
N GLN A 368 -5.82 6.76 -21.62
CA GLN A 368 -5.63 6.43 -23.04
C GLN A 368 -4.78 7.48 -23.74
#